data_AF-A0A958FHU3-F1
#
_entry.id   AF-A0A958FHU3-F1
#
_cell.length_a   1.000
_cell.length_b   1.000
_cell.length_c   1.000
_cell.angle_alpha   90.00
_cell.angle_beta   90.00
_cell.angle_gamma   90.00
#
_symmetry.space_group_name_H-M   'P 1'
#
loop_
_entity.id
_entity.type
_entity.pdbx_description
1 polymer ?
#
loop_
_entity_poly.entity_id
_entity_poly.type
_entity_poly.pdbx_seq_one_letter_code
_entity_poly.pdbx_strand_id
1 'polypeptide(L)'
;ERITLASPRLIELCFQTAGIWEMGSKSRMGLPHGIRRVEFHGDPAAAKGRLHAAVTPNPDGSFDARVIDGKGNHFLTLAGYHTSELPDPIAEDILSPLKQIVN
;
A
#
# COMPACT_ATOMS: atom_id res chain seq x y z
N GLU A 1 23.38 -10.30 15.34
CA GLU A 1 22.57 -9.46 14.42
C GLU A 1 21.22 -10.13 14.22
N ARG A 2 20.09 -9.40 14.28
CA ARG A 2 18.78 -10.00 14.00
C ARG A 2 18.54 -9.98 12.49
N ILE A 3 18.33 -11.15 11.90
CA ILE A 3 17.95 -11.26 10.49
C ILE A 3 16.52 -10.71 10.35
N THR A 4 16.37 -9.68 9.51
CA THR A 4 15.06 -9.14 9.15
C THR A 4 14.53 -9.90 7.94
N LEU A 5 13.43 -10.65 8.12
CA LEU A 5 12.80 -11.42 7.04
C LEU A 5 12.11 -10.54 5.99
N ALA A 6 11.77 -9.30 6.37
CA ALA A 6 11.02 -8.37 5.55
C ALA A 6 11.40 -6.93 5.88
N SER A 7 11.81 -6.13 4.89
CA SER A 7 12.02 -4.69 5.11
C SER A 7 10.68 -4.02 5.45
N PRO A 8 10.52 -3.42 6.65
CA PRO A 8 9.26 -2.79 7.06
C PRO A 8 8.81 -1.70 6.09
N ARG A 9 9.78 -1.04 5.43
CA ARG A 9 9.51 0.03 4.47
C ARG A 9 8.82 -0.46 3.20
N LEU A 10 9.02 -1.72 2.79
CA LEU A 10 8.36 -2.25 1.59
C LEU A 10 6.88 -2.50 1.83
N ILE A 11 6.53 -3.13 2.95
CA ILE A 11 5.13 -3.41 3.27
C ILE A 11 4.37 -2.11 3.57
N GLU A 12 5.02 -1.16 4.26
CA GLU A 12 4.47 0.16 4.53
C GLU A 12 4.17 0.94 3.25
N LEU A 13 4.99 0.79 2.21
CA LEU A 13 4.75 1.42 0.91
C LEU A 13 3.40 0.96 0.32
N CYS A 14 3.04 -0.32 0.46
CA CYS A 14 1.74 -0.83 0.06
C CYS A 14 0.60 -0.22 0.88
N PHE A 15 0.76 -0.14 2.21
CA PHE A 15 -0.27 0.43 3.09
C PHE A 15 -0.54 1.89 2.80
N GLN A 16 0.50 2.71 2.65
CA GLN A 16 0.34 4.14 2.38
C GLN A 16 -0.25 4.39 0.99
N THR A 17 0.14 3.62 -0.04
CA THR A 17 -0.47 3.75 -1.37
C THR A 17 -1.94 3.35 -1.35
N ALA A 18 -2.32 2.28 -0.64
CA ALA A 18 -3.71 1.90 -0.47
C ALA A 18 -4.51 2.95 0.32
N GLY A 19 -3.91 3.52 1.37
CA GLY A 19 -4.53 4.59 2.16
C GLY A 19 -4.75 5.87 1.36
N ILE A 20 -3.79 6.27 0.51
CA ILE A 20 -3.95 7.41 -0.40
C ILE A 20 -5.12 7.17 -1.37
N TRP A 21 -5.18 5.99 -1.97
CA TRP A 21 -6.30 5.62 -2.85
C TRP A 21 -7.64 5.65 -2.10
N GLU A 22 -7.68 5.09 -0.89
CA GLU A 22 -8.89 5.03 -0.07
C GLU A 22 -9.40 6.42 0.34
N MET A 23 -8.49 7.31 0.76
CA MET A 23 -8.84 8.69 1.08
C MET A 23 -9.36 9.44 -0.15
N GLY A 24 -8.73 9.28 -1.31
CA GLY A 24 -9.15 9.93 -2.55
C GLY A 24 -10.48 9.39 -3.10
N SER A 25 -10.66 8.06 -3.14
CA SER A 25 -11.86 7.43 -3.71
C SER A 25 -13.06 7.37 -2.76
N LYS A 26 -12.82 7.21 -1.45
CA LYS A 26 -13.87 6.90 -0.47
C LYS A 26 -13.99 7.94 0.64
N SER A 27 -13.14 8.98 0.66
CA SER A 27 -13.14 10.03 1.69
C SER A 27 -13.01 9.48 3.13
N ARG A 28 -12.37 8.30 3.28
CA ARG A 28 -12.09 7.70 4.58
C ARG A 28 -10.62 7.27 4.66
N MET A 29 -10.12 7.12 5.87
CA MET A 29 -8.82 6.52 6.14
C MET A 29 -9.02 5.33 7.05
N GLY A 30 -8.37 4.22 6.72
CA GLY A 30 -8.29 3.08 7.61
C GLY A 30 -6.88 2.69 7.98
N LEU A 31 -6.74 2.12 9.17
CA LEU A 31 -5.51 1.51 9.66
C LEU A 31 -5.39 0.08 9.14
N PRO A 32 -4.16 -0.46 9.02
CA PRO A 32 -3.97 -1.86 8.67
C PRO A 32 -4.72 -2.79 9.65
N HIS A 33 -5.64 -3.61 9.11
CA HIS A 33 -6.44 -4.54 9.91
C HIS A 33 -6.06 -6.00 9.69
N GLY A 34 -5.92 -6.41 8.43
CA GLY A 34 -5.63 -7.80 8.09
C GLY A 34 -5.05 -7.94 6.69
N ILE A 35 -4.23 -8.98 6.51
CA ILE A 35 -3.62 -9.30 5.22
C ILE A 35 -3.73 -10.81 5.01
N ARG A 36 -4.24 -11.22 3.85
CA ARG A 36 -4.36 -12.64 3.52
C ARG A 36 -3.01 -13.28 3.21
N ARG A 37 -2.16 -12.62 2.43
CA ARG A 37 -0.84 -13.14 2.05
C ARG A 37 0.16 -12.04 1.75
N VAL A 38 1.41 -12.26 2.16
CA VAL A 38 2.57 -11.47 1.75
C VAL A 38 3.66 -12.42 1.25
N GLU A 39 4.23 -12.14 0.09
CA GLU A 39 5.35 -12.88 -0.49
C GLU A 39 6.50 -11.91 -0.76
N PHE A 40 7.71 -12.32 -0.39
CA PHE A 40 8.95 -11.57 -0.59
C PHE A 40 9.76 -12.24 -1.69
N HIS A 41 10.16 -11.47 -2.70
CA HIS A 41 10.75 -12.01 -3.93
C HIS A 41 12.26 -11.73 -4.06
N GLY A 42 12.88 -11.07 -3.07
CA GLY A 42 14.31 -10.81 -3.05
C GLY A 42 14.71 -9.75 -2.02
N ASP A 43 16.01 -9.46 -1.94
CA ASP A 43 16.54 -8.38 -1.11
C ASP A 43 16.23 -7.00 -1.74
N PRO A 44 15.49 -6.11 -1.07
CA PRO A 44 15.24 -4.76 -1.56
C PRO A 44 16.52 -3.95 -1.79
N ALA A 45 17.61 -4.26 -1.07
CA ALA A 45 18.91 -3.61 -1.27
C ALA A 45 19.55 -3.97 -2.62
N ALA A 46 19.09 -5.05 -3.27
CA ALA A 46 19.53 -5.42 -4.62
C ALA A 46 18.83 -4.61 -5.73
N ALA A 47 17.81 -3.81 -5.39
CA ALA A 47 17.09 -2.99 -6.35
C ALA A 47 18.01 -1.95 -6.99
N LYS A 48 18.10 -1.95 -8.33
CA LYS A 48 18.82 -0.92 -9.08
C LYS A 48 17.86 0.22 -9.41
N GLY A 49 17.70 1.16 -8.47
CA GLY A 49 16.89 2.36 -8.64
C GLY A 49 15.72 2.45 -7.66
N ARG A 50 14.72 3.27 -8.02
CA ARG A 50 13.55 3.52 -7.17
C ARG A 50 12.59 2.34 -7.20
N LEU A 51 12.07 1.99 -6.02
CA LEU A 51 10.97 1.06 -5.87
C LEU A 51 9.64 1.82 -5.80
N HIS A 52 8.60 1.25 -6.41
CA HIS A 52 7.25 1.80 -6.50
C HIS A 52 6.24 0.78 -5.99
N ALA A 53 5.26 1.21 -5.19
CA ALA A 53 4.08 0.40 -4.90
C ALA A 53 3.01 0.66 -5.95
N ALA A 54 2.41 -0.40 -6.45
CA ALA A 54 1.20 -0.36 -7.25
C ALA A 54 0.11 -1.14 -6.50
N VAL A 55 -1.04 -0.50 -6.29
CA VAL A 55 -2.17 -1.05 -5.54
C VAL A 55 -3.36 -1.21 -6.46
N THR A 56 -4.10 -2.31 -6.29
CA THR A 56 -5.36 -2.59 -6.96
C THR A 56 -6.45 -2.75 -5.91
N PRO A 57 -7.47 -1.89 -5.90
CA PRO A 57 -8.64 -2.08 -5.05
C PRO A 57 -9.49 -3.25 -5.57
N ASN A 58 -10.00 -4.05 -4.66
CA ASN A 58 -10.87 -5.18 -4.97
C ASN A 58 -12.35 -4.85 -4.66
N PRO A 59 -13.31 -5.53 -5.32
CA PRO A 59 -14.75 -5.30 -5.09
C PRO A 59 -15.21 -5.54 -3.64
N ASP A 60 -14.54 -6.44 -2.92
CA ASP A 60 -14.80 -6.75 -1.50
C ASP A 60 -14.22 -5.71 -0.52
N GLY A 61 -13.63 -4.63 -1.05
CA GLY A 61 -13.01 -3.57 -0.26
C GLY A 61 -11.59 -3.88 0.22
N SER A 62 -11.04 -5.04 -0.13
CA SER A 62 -9.63 -5.33 0.08
C SER A 62 -8.74 -4.69 -0.98
N PHE A 63 -7.43 -4.80 -0.79
CA PHE A 63 -6.41 -4.34 -1.71
C PHE A 63 -5.40 -5.45 -2.01
N ASP A 64 -5.04 -5.58 -3.28
CA ASP A 64 -3.84 -6.29 -3.69
C ASP A 64 -2.75 -5.26 -4.04
N ALA A 65 -1.49 -5.60 -3.77
CA ALA A 65 -0.39 -4.68 -3.99
C ALA A 65 0.89 -5.39 -4.43
N ARG A 66 1.73 -4.66 -5.15
CA ARG A 66 3.08 -5.09 -5.52
C ARG A 66 4.08 -3.95 -5.35
N VAL A 67 5.28 -4.29 -4.89
CA VAL A 67 6.43 -3.38 -4.95
C VAL A 67 7.31 -3.80 -6.12
N ILE A 68 7.54 -2.89 -7.05
CA ILE A 68 8.30 -3.12 -8.28
C ILE A 68 9.42 -2.11 -8.47
N ASP A 69 10.49 -2.50 -9.16
CA ASP A 69 11.47 -1.55 -9.70
C ASP A 69 11.02 -0.98 -11.07
N GLY A 70 11.83 -0.09 -11.65
CA GLY A 70 11.57 0.48 -12.98
C GLY A 70 11.64 -0.51 -14.14
N LYS A 71 12.05 -1.77 -13.90
CA LYS A 71 12.06 -2.85 -14.89
C LYS A 71 10.87 -3.80 -14.71
N GLY A 72 10.05 -3.60 -13.68
CA GLY A 72 8.92 -4.45 -13.34
C GLY A 72 9.29 -5.69 -12.53
N ASN A 73 10.51 -5.79 -11.99
CA ASN A 73 10.84 -6.88 -11.07
C ASN A 73 10.09 -6.70 -9.75
N HIS A 74 9.46 -7.77 -9.27
CA HIS A 74 8.73 -7.75 -8.01
C HIS A 74 9.69 -7.94 -6.82
N PHE A 75 9.49 -7.16 -5.77
CA PHE A 75 10.20 -7.30 -4.49
C PHE A 75 9.26 -7.74 -3.37
N LEU A 76 7.99 -7.39 -3.47
CA LEU A 76 6.93 -7.78 -2.54
C LEU A 76 5.61 -7.91 -3.31
N THR A 77 4.84 -8.96 -3.03
CA THR A 77 3.43 -9.04 -3.41
C THR A 77 2.58 -9.24 -2.17
N LEU A 78 1.51 -8.47 -2.07
CA LEU A 78 0.56 -8.47 -0.99
C LEU A 78 -0.82 -8.72 -1.58
N ALA A 79 -1.60 -9.57 -0.92
CA ALA A 79 -2.94 -9.89 -1.37
C ALA A 79 -3.93 -9.86 -0.21
N GLY A 80 -5.15 -9.37 -0.49
CA GLY A 80 -6.24 -9.28 0.46
C GLY A 80 -5.91 -8.43 1.68
N TYR A 81 -5.36 -7.23 1.48
CA TYR A 81 -5.15 -6.26 2.54
C TYR A 81 -6.45 -5.51 2.85
N HIS A 82 -6.87 -5.54 4.12
CA HIS A 82 -8.04 -4.83 4.62
C HIS A 82 -7.64 -3.72 5.59
N THR A 83 -8.42 -2.64 5.57
CA THR A 83 -8.30 -1.52 6.48
C THR A 83 -9.49 -1.47 7.45
N SER A 84 -9.26 -0.98 8.67
CA SER A 84 -10.31 -0.59 9.61
C SER A 84 -10.43 0.92 9.61
N GLU A 85 -11.62 1.42 9.30
CA GLU A 85 -11.91 2.85 9.25
C GLU A 85 -11.67 3.54 10.61
N LEU A 86 -11.05 4.72 10.56
CA LEU A 86 -10.92 5.60 11.70
C LEU A 86 -12.27 6.25 12.03
N PRO A 87 -12.62 6.43 13.30
CA PRO A 87 -13.89 7.01 13.70
C PRO A 87 -14.01 8.50 13.34
N ASP A 88 -12.88 9.20 13.28
CA ASP A 88 -12.86 10.64 13.02
C ASP A 88 -12.78 10.94 11.52
N PRO A 89 -13.64 11.84 11.01
CA PRO A 89 -13.60 12.25 9.62
C PRO A 89 -12.33 13.05 9.31
N ILE A 90 -11.82 12.92 8.08
CA ILE A 90 -10.69 13.70 7.60
C ILE A 90 -11.21 15.03 7.04
N ALA A 91 -10.53 16.12 7.37
CA ALA A 91 -10.88 17.45 6.88
C ALA A 91 -10.85 17.52 5.35
N GLU A 92 -11.82 18.23 4.76
CA GLU A 92 -12.02 18.27 3.30
C GLU A 92 -10.86 18.94 2.55
N ASP A 93 -10.20 19.92 3.16
CA ASP A 93 -9.01 20.57 2.62
C ASP A 93 -7.81 19.62 2.51
N ILE A 94 -7.70 18.64 3.42
CA ILE A 94 -6.72 17.55 3.35
C ILE A 94 -7.09 16.54 2.27
N LEU A 95 -8.36 16.21 2.11
CA LEU A 95 -8.84 15.23 1.12
C LEU A 95 -8.82 15.78 -0.31
N SER A 96 -9.02 17.08 -0.50
CA SER A 96 -9.20 17.71 -1.82
C SER A 96 -8.07 17.39 -2.81
N PRO A 97 -6.77 17.47 -2.45
CA PRO A 97 -5.68 17.08 -3.35
C PRO A 97 -5.68 15.59 -3.69
N LEU A 98 -6.08 14.72 -2.76
CA LEU A 98 -6.08 13.27 -2.98
C LEU A 98 -7.23 12.85 -3.90
N LYS A 99 -8.39 13.48 -3.78
CA LYS A 99 -9.52 13.27 -4.71
C LYS A 99 -9.16 13.59 -6.16
N GLN A 100 -8.30 14.58 -6.39
CA GLN A 100 -7.87 15.01 -7.73
C GLN A 100 -6.92 14.03 -8.44
N ILE A 101 -6.20 13.19 -7.70
CA ILE A 101 -5.21 12.25 -8.26
C ILE A 101 -5.73 10.81 -8.36
N VAL A 102 -6.90 10.54 -7.77
CA VAL A 102 -7.53 9.21 -7.78
C VAL A 102 -8.74 9.16 -8.75
N ASN A 103 -9.34 10.31 -9.07
CA ASN A 103 -10.43 10.46 -10.04
C ASN A 103 -9.95 10.68 -11.47
#